data_AF-A0A5J5CMU9-F1
#
_entry.id   AF-A0A5J5CMU9-F1
#
_cell.length_a   1.000
_cell.length_b   1.000
_cell.length_c   1.000
_cell.angle_alpha   90.00
_cell.angle_beta   90.00
_cell.angle_gamma   90.00
#
_symmetry.space_group_name_H-M   'P 1'
#
loop_
_entity.id
_entity.type
_entity.pdbx_description
1 polymer ?
#
loop_
_entity_poly.entity_id
_entity_poly.type
_entity_poly.pdbx_seq_one_letter_code
_entity_poly.pdbx_strand_id
1 'polypeptide(L)'
;VADKKKRKKENGANKVNTVKAQLKPERKKVRKKLLKSAKKEESLKGMTEDEECVNGAGEALDAMLADLGKVNNSRERASKLFQWLINPIPAKSFFRETWEKKPILVQRKTPDYYKGLFSTAEFDRILRQEDVQYGVNLDVTSYSNGKRETHNPPGRALPFTVWDFYE
;
A
#
# COMPACT_ATOMS: atom_id res chain seq x y z
N VAL A 1 -45.00 44.41 7.60
CA VAL A 1 -45.51 43.03 7.78
C VAL A 1 -44.40 42.27 8.50
N ALA A 2 -44.39 42.25 9.83
CA ALA A 2 -44.82 41.13 10.70
C ALA A 2 -43.99 39.86 10.41
N ASP A 3 -43.32 39.18 11.36
CA ASP A 3 -43.80 38.83 12.69
C ASP A 3 -42.69 38.39 13.67
N LYS A 4 -42.99 38.54 14.96
CA LYS A 4 -42.19 38.13 16.12
C LYS A 4 -42.61 36.74 16.63
N LYS A 5 -41.63 35.99 17.15
CA LYS A 5 -41.63 35.09 18.32
C LYS A 5 -42.71 34.00 18.45
N LYS A 6 -42.25 32.78 18.79
CA LYS A 6 -42.73 31.92 19.92
C LYS A 6 -42.05 30.54 19.80
N ARG A 7 -41.90 29.68 20.80
CA ARG A 7 -41.82 29.70 22.27
C ARG A 7 -41.41 28.25 22.62
N LYS A 8 -40.45 28.06 23.53
CA LYS A 8 -40.12 26.76 24.14
C LYS A 8 -41.08 26.50 25.31
N LYS A 9 -41.58 25.28 25.48
CA LYS A 9 -42.16 24.81 26.76
C LYS A 9 -42.07 23.29 26.89
N GLU A 10 -41.60 22.88 28.07
CA GLU A 10 -41.39 21.51 28.58
C GLU A 10 -42.65 20.88 29.20
N ASN A 11 -42.43 19.66 29.73
CA ASN A 11 -43.17 18.90 30.75
C ASN A 11 -44.18 17.88 30.21
N GLY A 12 -44.31 16.66 30.72
CA GLY A 12 -43.65 15.97 31.84
C GLY A 12 -44.31 14.60 32.13
N ALA A 13 -43.53 13.72 32.77
CA ALA A 13 -43.83 12.61 33.70
C ALA A 13 -45.04 11.64 33.58
N ASN A 14 -44.67 10.35 33.59
CA ASN A 14 -45.15 9.20 34.39
C ASN A 14 -46.61 8.65 34.29
N LYS A 15 -46.76 7.35 33.96
CA LYS A 15 -46.99 6.25 34.93
C LYS A 15 -47.21 4.86 34.25
N VAL A 16 -47.00 3.84 35.08
CA VAL A 16 -46.90 2.37 34.91
C VAL A 16 -48.24 1.67 34.64
N ASN A 17 -48.20 0.49 33.97
CA ASN A 17 -48.98 -0.77 34.15
C ASN A 17 -48.94 -1.57 32.83
N THR A 18 -48.87 -2.91 32.70
CA THR A 18 -48.97 -4.08 33.58
C THR A 18 -48.45 -5.28 32.77
N VAL A 19 -47.93 -6.31 33.46
CA VAL A 19 -47.42 -7.58 32.91
C VAL A 19 -48.56 -8.52 32.50
N LYS A 20 -48.51 -9.15 31.31
CA LYS A 20 -49.00 -10.53 31.06
C LYS A 20 -48.24 -11.24 29.91
N ALA A 21 -47.46 -12.24 30.31
CA ALA A 21 -47.13 -13.55 29.71
C ALA A 21 -47.05 -13.74 28.17
N GLN A 22 -45.96 -14.36 27.68
CA GLN A 22 -45.91 -15.76 27.20
C GLN A 22 -44.58 -16.14 26.47
N LEU A 23 -43.81 -17.03 27.12
CA LEU A 23 -43.04 -18.20 26.65
C LEU A 23 -42.32 -18.25 25.25
N LYS A 24 -40.98 -18.39 25.35
CA LYS A 24 -39.96 -19.07 24.47
C LYS A 24 -39.39 -18.30 23.25
N PRO A 25 -38.05 -18.09 23.19
CA PRO A 25 -37.21 -18.84 22.24
C PRO A 25 -35.74 -19.05 22.67
N GLU A 26 -35.45 -20.02 23.56
CA GLU A 26 -34.06 -20.31 23.97
C GLU A 26 -33.37 -21.43 23.13
N ARG A 27 -34.12 -22.30 22.44
CA ARG A 27 -33.54 -23.46 21.74
C ARG A 27 -32.98 -23.18 20.34
N LYS A 28 -33.31 -22.05 19.70
CA LYS A 28 -32.77 -21.69 18.36
C LYS A 28 -31.43 -20.95 18.40
N LYS A 29 -31.04 -20.36 19.54
CA LYS A 29 -29.78 -19.61 19.67
C LYS A 29 -28.56 -20.50 19.95
N VAL A 30 -28.74 -21.60 20.69
CA VAL A 30 -27.63 -22.51 21.06
C VAL A 30 -27.12 -23.31 19.86
N ARG A 31 -28.00 -23.80 18.98
CA ARG A 31 -27.61 -24.57 17.78
C ARG A 31 -26.84 -23.72 16.76
N LYS A 32 -27.17 -22.43 16.64
CA LYS A 32 -26.41 -21.46 15.82
C LYS A 32 -25.04 -21.10 16.41
N LYS A 33 -24.87 -21.20 17.73
CA LYS A 33 -23.60 -20.89 18.41
C LYS A 33 -22.60 -22.05 18.30
N LEU A 34 -23.06 -23.30 18.43
CA LEU A 34 -22.24 -24.52 18.28
C LEU A 34 -21.75 -24.75 16.83
N LEU A 35 -22.58 -24.46 15.82
CA LEU A 35 -22.15 -24.52 14.41
C LEU A 35 -21.16 -23.41 14.03
N LYS A 36 -21.13 -22.30 14.78
CA LYS A 36 -20.23 -21.17 14.53
C LYS A 36 -18.87 -21.35 15.22
N SER A 37 -18.80 -22.08 16.33
CA SER A 37 -17.55 -22.48 16.98
C SER A 37 -16.85 -23.62 16.24
N ALA A 38 -17.59 -24.62 15.76
CA ALA A 38 -17.01 -25.72 14.97
C ALA A 38 -16.40 -25.24 13.64
N LYS A 39 -17.06 -24.31 12.94
CA LYS A 39 -16.50 -23.68 11.72
C LYS A 39 -15.29 -22.78 11.97
N LYS A 40 -15.12 -22.24 13.19
CA LYS A 40 -13.97 -21.41 13.55
C LYS A 40 -12.75 -22.24 13.93
N GLU A 41 -12.95 -23.43 14.50
CA GLU A 41 -11.87 -24.37 14.82
C GLU A 41 -11.37 -25.16 13.60
N GLU A 42 -12.24 -25.54 12.67
CA GLU A 42 -11.81 -26.17 11.40
C GLU A 42 -11.07 -25.18 10.48
N SER A 43 -11.44 -23.90 10.50
CA SER A 43 -10.78 -22.86 9.70
C SER A 43 -9.41 -22.41 10.28
N LEU A 44 -9.07 -22.84 11.50
CA LEU A 44 -7.76 -22.56 12.13
C LEU A 44 -6.75 -23.71 11.97
N LYS A 45 -7.19 -24.90 11.54
CA LYS A 45 -6.34 -26.11 11.46
C LYS A 45 -5.70 -26.35 10.09
N GLY A 46 -5.84 -25.43 9.13
CA GLY A 46 -5.42 -25.63 7.75
C GLY A 46 -4.35 -24.68 7.20
N MET A 47 -3.67 -23.87 8.02
CA MET A 47 -2.73 -22.84 7.52
C MET A 47 -1.44 -22.71 8.34
N THR A 48 -0.82 -23.85 8.66
CA THR A 48 0.63 -23.89 8.84
C THR A 48 1.22 -24.49 7.57
N GLU A 49 1.02 -23.80 6.45
CA GLU A 49 2.01 -23.87 5.39
C GLU A 49 3.09 -22.91 5.86
N ASP A 50 4.23 -23.46 6.26
CA ASP A 50 5.44 -22.68 6.43
C ASP A 50 5.70 -21.98 5.09
N GLU A 51 5.24 -20.73 4.94
CA GLU A 51 5.62 -19.87 3.82
C GLU A 51 7.09 -19.52 4.04
N GLU A 52 7.95 -20.48 3.68
CA GLU A 52 9.38 -20.36 3.73
C GLU A 52 9.81 -19.13 2.91
N CYS A 53 10.73 -18.35 3.47
CA CYS A 53 11.38 -17.27 2.75
C CYS A 53 11.93 -17.82 1.43
N VAL A 54 11.57 -17.21 0.30
CA VAL A 54 12.10 -17.63 -0.99
C VAL A 54 13.61 -17.39 -0.99
N ASN A 55 14.40 -18.48 -1.09
CA ASN A 55 15.86 -18.42 -1.18
C ASN A 55 16.26 -17.67 -2.46
N GLY A 56 16.47 -16.37 -2.35
CA GLY A 56 16.73 -15.49 -3.49
C GLY A 56 18.19 -15.11 -3.60
N ALA A 57 19.01 -15.96 -4.23
CA ALA A 57 20.09 -15.41 -5.03
C ALA A 57 19.42 -14.57 -6.13
N GLY A 58 19.58 -13.25 -6.09
CA GLY A 58 18.89 -12.36 -7.01
C GLY A 58 19.29 -12.66 -8.44
N GLU A 59 18.37 -13.17 -9.25
CA GLU A 59 18.53 -13.25 -10.69
C GLU A 59 18.74 -11.84 -11.25
N ALA A 60 19.62 -11.70 -12.25
CA ALA A 60 19.83 -10.42 -12.93
C ALA A 60 18.50 -9.92 -13.50
N LEU A 61 18.21 -8.63 -13.31
CA LEU A 61 16.94 -8.02 -13.72
C LEU A 61 16.61 -8.32 -15.19
N ASP A 62 17.60 -8.24 -16.08
CA ASP A 62 17.44 -8.50 -17.51
C ASP A 62 16.97 -9.92 -17.81
N ALA A 63 17.52 -10.92 -17.08
CA ALA A 63 17.10 -12.31 -17.24
C ALA A 63 15.65 -12.50 -16.78
N MET A 64 15.31 -11.92 -15.62
CA MET A 64 13.95 -11.96 -15.09
C MET A 64 12.95 -11.28 -16.03
N LEU A 65 13.28 -10.11 -16.58
CA LEU A 65 12.45 -9.40 -17.56
C LEU A 65 12.30 -10.20 -18.87
N ALA A 66 13.38 -10.83 -19.35
CA ALA A 66 13.33 -11.70 -20.53
C ALA A 66 12.41 -12.91 -20.30
N ASP A 67 12.44 -13.50 -19.09
CA ASP A 67 11.55 -14.60 -18.73
C ASP A 67 10.10 -14.16 -18.58
N LEU A 68 9.85 -12.96 -18.02
CA LEU A 68 8.50 -12.37 -18.04
C LEU A 68 7.99 -12.14 -19.45
N GLY A 69 8.86 -11.78 -20.40
CA GLY A 69 8.51 -11.63 -21.82
C GLY A 69 7.97 -12.91 -22.46
N LYS A 70 8.31 -14.09 -21.92
CA LYS A 70 7.82 -15.40 -22.40
C LYS A 70 6.46 -15.78 -21.79
N VAL A 71 6.02 -15.12 -20.73
CA VAL A 71 4.75 -15.43 -20.04
C VAL A 71 3.61 -14.72 -20.75
N ASN A 72 2.70 -15.47 -21.38
CA ASN A 72 1.58 -14.90 -22.14
C ASN A 72 0.53 -14.19 -21.25
N ASN A 73 0.31 -14.69 -20.03
CA ASN A 73 -0.70 -14.16 -19.13
C ASN A 73 -0.21 -12.92 -18.37
N SER A 74 -0.83 -11.76 -18.62
CA SER A 74 -0.44 -10.50 -17.97
C SER A 74 -0.63 -10.51 -16.45
N ARG A 75 -1.63 -11.22 -15.93
CA ARG A 75 -1.84 -11.38 -14.48
C ARG A 75 -0.68 -12.14 -13.85
N GLU A 76 -0.23 -13.20 -14.50
CA GLU A 76 0.91 -13.99 -14.03
C GLU A 76 2.21 -13.17 -14.10
N ARG A 77 2.43 -12.41 -15.18
CA ARG A 77 3.57 -11.47 -15.27
C ARG A 77 3.58 -10.49 -14.11
N ALA A 78 2.44 -9.86 -13.82
CA ALA A 78 2.31 -8.91 -12.73
C ALA A 78 2.60 -9.57 -11.36
N SER A 79 2.06 -10.76 -11.11
CA SER A 79 2.32 -11.50 -9.86
C SER A 79 3.78 -11.87 -9.70
N LYS A 80 4.45 -12.34 -10.77
CA LYS A 80 5.88 -12.66 -10.76
C LYS A 80 6.76 -11.43 -10.52
N LEU A 81 6.50 -10.33 -11.24
CA LEU A 81 7.25 -9.08 -11.07
C LEU A 81 7.07 -8.49 -9.67
N PHE A 82 5.85 -8.52 -9.13
CA PHE A 82 5.60 -8.06 -7.76
C PHE A 82 6.33 -8.93 -6.74
N GLN A 83 6.29 -10.25 -6.90
CA GLN A 83 7.03 -11.16 -6.02
C GLN A 83 8.54 -10.90 -6.08
N TRP A 84 9.09 -10.63 -7.26
CA TRP A 84 10.49 -10.20 -7.42
C TRP A 84 10.75 -8.85 -6.71
N LEU A 85 9.85 -7.88 -6.80
CA LEU A 85 10.03 -6.55 -6.19
C LEU A 85 10.17 -6.59 -4.67
N ILE A 86 9.48 -7.52 -3.99
CA ILE A 86 9.46 -7.63 -2.52
C ILE A 86 10.24 -8.84 -1.99
N ASN A 87 10.87 -9.64 -2.86
CA ASN A 87 11.66 -10.80 -2.48
C ASN A 87 12.69 -10.45 -1.38
N PRO A 88 12.82 -11.25 -0.29
CA PRO A 88 12.31 -12.61 -0.10
C PRO A 88 10.92 -12.73 0.54
N ILE A 89 10.20 -11.62 0.73
CA ILE A 89 8.90 -11.64 1.41
C ILE A 89 7.84 -12.25 0.48
N PRO A 90 7.10 -13.28 0.91
CA PRO A 90 5.98 -13.81 0.14
C PRO A 90 4.88 -12.76 -0.04
N ALA A 91 4.37 -12.59 -1.26
CA ALA A 91 3.33 -11.61 -1.57
C ALA A 91 2.05 -11.80 -0.73
N LYS A 92 1.65 -13.05 -0.47
CA LYS A 92 0.50 -13.38 0.37
C LYS A 92 0.67 -12.83 1.79
N SER A 93 1.83 -13.08 2.38
CA SER A 93 2.18 -12.58 3.72
C SER A 93 2.31 -11.06 3.76
N PHE A 94 2.90 -10.44 2.73
CA PHE A 94 2.94 -8.99 2.58
C PHE A 94 1.55 -8.34 2.62
N PHE A 95 0.61 -8.79 1.77
CA PHE A 95 -0.74 -8.22 1.72
C PHE A 95 -1.55 -8.49 2.99
N ARG A 96 -1.35 -9.64 3.63
CA ARG A 96 -2.07 -9.99 4.87
C ARG A 96 -1.60 -9.14 6.05
N GLU A 97 -0.31 -8.90 6.18
CA GLU A 97 0.28 -8.43 7.45
C GLU A 97 0.92 -7.04 7.39
N THR A 98 1.32 -6.60 6.19
CA THR A 98 2.17 -5.41 6.02
C THR A 98 1.49 -4.31 5.23
N TRP A 99 0.85 -4.64 4.11
CA TRP A 99 0.17 -3.68 3.25
C TRP A 99 -0.77 -2.79 4.06
N GLU A 100 -0.56 -1.48 3.97
CA GLU A 100 -1.33 -0.43 4.68
C GLU A 100 -1.37 -0.55 6.22
N LYS A 101 -0.44 -1.30 6.83
CA LYS A 101 -0.40 -1.53 8.29
C LYS A 101 0.90 -1.09 8.93
N LYS A 102 2.03 -1.43 8.32
CA LYS A 102 3.36 -1.15 8.89
C LYS A 102 4.42 -1.00 7.80
N PRO A 103 5.49 -0.21 8.04
CA PRO A 103 6.62 -0.14 7.13
C PRO A 103 7.37 -1.48 7.07
N ILE A 104 8.15 -1.66 6.00
CA ILE A 104 9.02 -2.82 5.83
C ILE A 104 10.35 -2.40 5.22
N LEU A 105 11.43 -3.03 5.69
CA LEU A 105 12.78 -2.85 5.17
C LEU A 105 13.28 -4.20 4.63
N VAL A 106 13.69 -4.23 3.36
CA VAL A 106 14.28 -5.42 2.73
C VAL A 106 15.75 -5.16 2.46
N GLN A 107 16.62 -5.74 3.28
CA GLN A 107 18.07 -5.62 3.12
C GLN A 107 18.59 -6.71 2.18
N ARG A 108 18.71 -6.39 0.88
CA ARG A 108 19.27 -7.29 -0.12
C ARG A 108 20.80 -7.15 -0.10
N LYS A 109 21.51 -8.22 0.24
CA LYS A 109 22.99 -8.27 0.20
C LYS A 109 23.51 -8.44 -1.25
N THR A 110 22.84 -7.79 -2.20
CA THR A 110 23.05 -7.91 -3.64
C THR A 110 23.01 -6.50 -4.25
N PRO A 111 24.16 -5.80 -4.36
CA PRO A 111 24.21 -4.42 -4.82
C PRO A 111 23.60 -4.22 -6.22
N ASP A 112 23.78 -5.21 -7.10
CA ASP A 112 23.34 -5.16 -8.49
C ASP A 112 21.87 -5.59 -8.70
N TYR A 113 21.08 -5.74 -7.63
CA TYR A 113 19.69 -6.22 -7.73
C TYR A 113 18.82 -5.40 -8.69
N TYR A 114 19.05 -4.09 -8.75
CA TYR A 114 18.32 -3.15 -9.61
C TYR A 114 19.13 -2.68 -10.82
N LYS A 115 20.28 -3.30 -11.10
CA LYS A 115 21.11 -2.95 -12.25
C LYS A 115 20.30 -3.12 -13.53
N GLY A 116 20.32 -2.10 -14.38
CA GLY A 116 19.53 -2.04 -15.61
C GLY A 116 18.17 -1.34 -15.46
N LEU A 117 17.69 -1.08 -14.23
CA LEU A 117 16.40 -0.41 -14.03
C LEU A 117 16.46 1.10 -14.34
N PHE A 118 17.41 1.80 -13.72
CA PHE A 118 17.66 3.22 -13.93
C PHE A 118 19.06 3.58 -13.43
N SER A 119 19.69 4.62 -13.99
CA SER A 119 21.03 5.04 -13.58
C SER A 119 21.25 6.55 -13.78
N THR A 120 22.26 7.11 -13.12
CA THR A 120 22.68 8.50 -13.32
C THR A 120 23.09 8.77 -14.77
N ALA A 121 23.71 7.78 -15.44
CA ALA A 121 24.06 7.89 -16.86
C ALA A 121 22.81 7.97 -17.75
N GLU A 122 21.77 7.18 -17.43
CA GLU A 122 20.49 7.24 -18.13
C GLU A 122 19.76 8.56 -17.86
N PHE A 123 19.82 9.07 -16.63
CA PHE A 123 19.28 10.39 -16.29
C PHE A 123 20.00 11.52 -17.07
N ASP A 124 21.34 11.52 -17.14
CA ASP A 124 22.10 12.47 -17.96
C ASP A 124 21.73 12.40 -19.45
N ARG A 125 21.56 11.17 -19.98
CA ARG A 125 21.07 10.96 -21.36
C ARG A 125 19.71 11.61 -21.56
N ILE A 126 18.76 11.39 -20.63
CA ILE A 126 17.40 11.97 -20.68
C ILE A 126 17.47 13.51 -20.68
N LEU A 127 18.27 14.12 -19.81
CA LEU A 127 18.43 15.59 -19.78
C LEU A 127 18.97 16.15 -21.11
N ARG A 128 19.87 15.42 -21.78
CA ARG A 128 20.45 15.84 -23.06
C ARG A 128 19.44 15.72 -24.21
N GLN A 129 18.77 14.57 -24.28
CA GLN A 129 18.06 14.13 -25.48
C GLN A 129 16.57 14.46 -25.43
N GLU A 130 15.98 14.52 -24.25
CA GLU A 130 14.54 14.76 -24.07
C GLU A 130 14.26 16.20 -23.63
N ASP A 131 13.00 16.61 -23.77
CA ASP A 131 12.53 17.92 -23.31
C ASP A 131 12.03 17.85 -21.84
N VAL A 132 12.97 17.80 -20.91
CA VAL A 132 12.69 17.79 -19.46
C VAL A 132 12.48 19.22 -18.98
N GLN A 133 11.35 19.50 -18.33
CA GLN A 133 11.00 20.83 -17.83
C GLN A 133 11.01 20.87 -16.30
N TYR A 134 11.60 21.92 -15.72
CA TYR A 134 11.57 22.14 -14.27
C TYR A 134 10.14 22.36 -13.77
N GLY A 135 9.81 21.81 -12.61
CA GLY A 135 8.47 21.89 -12.01
C GLY A 135 7.38 21.09 -12.74
N VAL A 136 7.72 20.41 -13.84
CA VAL A 136 6.84 19.50 -14.57
C VAL A 136 7.38 18.08 -14.50
N ASN A 137 8.65 17.89 -14.85
CA ASN A 137 9.32 16.59 -14.90
C ASN A 137 10.40 16.46 -13.83
N LEU A 138 11.05 17.57 -13.46
CA LEU A 138 12.18 17.60 -12.54
C LEU A 138 12.03 18.71 -11.50
N ASP A 139 12.22 18.35 -10.24
CA ASP A 139 12.36 19.29 -9.14
C ASP A 139 13.79 19.23 -8.58
N VAL A 140 14.36 20.40 -8.31
CA VAL A 140 15.62 20.57 -7.58
C VAL A 140 15.28 21.11 -6.20
N THR A 141 15.63 20.36 -5.16
CA THR A 141 15.27 20.69 -3.78
C THR A 141 16.40 20.38 -2.80
N SER A 142 16.54 21.19 -1.76
CA SER A 142 17.42 20.91 -0.62
C SER A 142 16.61 20.86 0.68
N TYR A 143 17.18 20.22 1.71
CA TYR A 143 16.63 20.23 3.06
C TYR A 143 17.73 20.62 4.06
N SER A 144 17.61 21.81 4.62
CA SER A 144 18.58 22.38 5.56
C SER A 144 17.85 23.12 6.67
N ASN A 145 18.38 23.09 7.90
CA ASN A 145 17.81 23.79 9.06
C ASN A 145 16.31 23.48 9.30
N GLY A 146 15.88 22.24 9.04
CA GLY A 146 14.50 21.82 9.24
C GLY A 146 13.52 22.29 8.15
N LYS A 147 14.01 22.91 7.07
CA LYS A 147 13.19 23.50 6.01
C LYS A 147 13.55 22.94 4.64
N ARG A 148 12.53 22.61 3.85
CA ARG A 148 12.66 22.28 2.42
C ARG A 148 12.73 23.58 1.61
N GLU A 149 13.66 23.62 0.67
CA GLU A 149 13.79 24.70 -0.31
C GLU A 149 13.66 24.13 -1.73
N THR A 150 13.10 24.93 -2.65
CA THR A 150 12.93 24.57 -4.07
C THR A 150 13.74 25.56 -4.90
N HIS A 151 14.56 25.04 -5.82
CA HIS A 151 15.52 25.84 -6.60
C HIS A 151 15.21 25.80 -8.11
N ASN A 152 14.00 25.40 -8.48
CA ASN A 152 13.58 25.27 -9.87
C ASN A 152 13.66 26.61 -10.61
N PRO A 153 14.56 26.79 -11.60
CA PRO A 153 14.43 27.88 -12.53
C PRO A 153 13.27 27.60 -13.50
N PRO A 154 12.75 28.61 -14.22
CA PRO A 154 11.74 28.37 -15.24
C PRO A 154 12.34 27.65 -16.47
N GLY A 155 11.55 26.79 -17.11
CA GLY A 155 11.87 26.23 -18.42
C GLY A 155 12.62 24.89 -18.39
N ARG A 156 13.39 24.65 -19.46
CA ARG A 156 14.04 23.36 -19.73
C ARG A 156 15.20 23.09 -18.77
N ALA A 157 15.23 21.88 -18.22
CA ALA A 157 16.31 21.34 -17.41
C ALA A 157 17.45 20.83 -18.30
N LEU A 158 18.44 21.69 -18.54
CA LEU A 158 19.63 21.32 -19.30
C LEU A 158 20.64 20.60 -18.38
N PRO A 159 21.45 19.65 -18.92
CA PRO A 159 22.40 18.90 -18.09
C PRO A 159 23.35 19.79 -17.29
N PHE A 160 23.94 20.81 -17.92
CA PHE A 160 24.88 21.71 -17.26
C PHE A 160 24.24 22.43 -16.05
N THR A 161 23.00 22.89 -16.19
CA THR A 161 22.32 23.61 -15.10
C THR A 161 21.86 22.67 -14.00
N VAL A 162 21.42 21.44 -14.35
CA VAL A 162 21.02 20.44 -13.35
C VAL A 162 22.22 19.97 -12.52
N TRP A 163 23.36 19.69 -13.16
CA TRP A 163 24.54 19.21 -12.46
C TRP A 163 25.18 20.28 -11.58
N ASP A 164 25.09 21.57 -11.95
CA ASP A 164 25.53 22.70 -11.12
C ASP A 164 24.77 22.76 -9.78
N PHE A 165 23.51 22.33 -9.72
CA PHE A 165 22.77 22.23 -8.46
C PHE A 165 23.14 21.01 -7.60
N TYR A 166 23.81 20.01 -8.16
CA TYR A 166 24.13 18.76 -7.48
C TYR A 166 25.47 18.82 -6.72
N GLU A 167 26.42 19.60 -7.23
CA GLU A 167 27.72 19.87 -6.58
C GLU A 167 27.56 20.66 -5.28
#